data_AF-A0A915KN76-F1
#
_entry.id   AF-A0A915KN76-F1
#
_cell.length_a   1.000
_cell.length_b   1.000
_cell.length_c   1.000
_cell.angle_alpha   90.00
_cell.angle_beta   90.00
_cell.angle_gamma   90.00
#
_symmetry.space_group_name_H-M   'P 1'
#
loop_
_entity.id
_entity.type
_entity.pdbx_description
1 polymer ?
#
loop_
_entity_poly.entity_id
_entity_poly.type
_entity_poly.pdbx_seq_one_letter_code
_entity_poly.pdbx_strand_id
1 'polypeptide(L)'
;MSKESFLDYFSTLCSKFEEKAVNLIDIGFTVNKEKAMKLACTASAIWGDSHSMDLAAAANDNEFLASQCCQTNIFAWWKAGFDAAGYLIVFATFTLLPVLFFVDFDDETIAARDEAFAVIDADKRRKTGALRNKRQPTSHLVLSARTSGDYPLTVPFIWMAAVVPKKRVSWSKKLFTFYTSPVVKFTNHLFWYALFLLLHAYVLLFSFRYVFTWPEILLHAWFSTFLFELGRTTFLCGSQSMIDKFLDYLDYSSFAMWNRIELYSAFLQIVTRDLFMFLMLLIIMMIAYSVTSQALLYPHRNYYTGIFYDILNHGIWEIFGDLDSVITDPNLPKCGNETFEGNISALMSLTSTTKDCNIRN
;
A
#
# COMPACT_ATOMS: atom_id res chain seq x y z
N MET A 1 14.20 30.00 -26.96
CA MET A 1 13.96 29.33 -25.67
C MET A 1 13.55 27.89 -25.98
N SER A 2 14.37 26.91 -25.61
CA SER A 2 14.04 25.50 -25.87
C SER A 2 12.83 25.09 -25.02
N LYS A 3 12.01 24.13 -25.50
CA LYS A 3 10.84 23.66 -24.74
C LYS A 3 11.23 23.17 -23.33
N GLU A 4 12.41 22.58 -23.20
CA GLU A 4 12.99 22.16 -21.91
C GLU A 4 13.25 23.33 -20.95
N SER A 5 13.81 24.45 -21.43
CA SER A 5 14.03 25.64 -20.59
C SER A 5 12.74 26.31 -20.09
N PHE A 6 11.63 26.15 -20.83
CA PHE A 6 10.33 26.70 -20.41
C PHE A 6 9.67 25.84 -19.32
N LEU A 7 9.78 24.51 -19.44
CA LEU A 7 9.26 23.57 -18.43
C LEU A 7 10.00 23.74 -17.09
N ASP A 8 11.33 23.89 -17.14
CA ASP A 8 12.15 24.12 -15.95
C ASP A 8 11.80 25.45 -15.25
N TYR A 9 11.57 26.51 -16.02
CA TYR A 9 11.10 27.79 -15.51
C TYR A 9 9.72 27.69 -14.85
N PHE A 10 8.77 27.00 -15.49
CA PHE A 10 7.42 26.84 -14.94
C PHE A 10 7.42 26.00 -13.65
N SER A 11 8.18 24.91 -13.63
CA SER A 11 8.38 24.09 -12.43
C SER A 11 8.94 24.91 -11.27
N THR A 12 9.98 25.70 -11.53
CA THR A 12 10.58 26.60 -10.54
C THR A 12 9.57 27.65 -10.03
N LEU A 13 8.70 28.16 -10.90
CA LEU A 13 7.67 29.12 -10.53
C LEU A 13 6.60 28.47 -9.64
N CYS A 14 6.14 27.26 -9.98
CA CYS A 14 5.21 26.48 -9.17
C CYS A 14 5.74 26.25 -7.76
N SER A 15 6.97 25.77 -7.62
CA SER A 15 7.59 25.54 -6.30
C SER A 15 7.69 26.83 -5.47
N LYS A 16 7.99 27.97 -6.09
CA LYS A 16 8.01 29.28 -5.39
C LYS A 16 6.64 29.71 -4.88
N PHE A 17 5.56 29.36 -5.59
CA PHE A 17 4.21 29.65 -5.12
C PHE A 17 3.79 28.68 -4.01
N GLU A 18 4.14 27.41 -4.12
CA GLU A 18 3.92 26.40 -3.07
C GLU A 18 4.62 26.80 -1.77
N GLU A 19 5.91 27.14 -1.82
CA GLU A 19 6.70 27.59 -0.66
C GLU A 19 6.07 28.81 0.02
N LYS A 20 5.58 29.78 -0.76
CA LYS A 20 4.87 30.96 -0.21
C LYS A 20 3.55 30.59 0.45
N ALA A 21 2.81 29.64 -0.12
CA ALA A 21 1.55 29.17 0.44
C ALA A 21 1.76 28.40 1.76
N VAL A 22 2.77 27.53 1.82
CA VAL A 22 3.20 26.80 3.03
C VAL A 22 3.56 27.79 4.14
N ASN A 23 4.44 28.76 3.84
CA ASN A 23 4.85 29.75 4.83
C ASN A 23 3.66 30.57 5.37
N LEU A 24 2.72 30.98 4.49
CA LEU A 24 1.54 31.74 4.90
C LEU A 24 0.64 30.93 5.83
N ILE A 25 0.39 29.66 5.52
CA ILE A 25 -0.51 28.83 6.31
C ILE A 25 0.11 28.45 7.65
N ASP A 26 1.42 28.20 7.69
CA ASP A 26 2.15 27.89 8.92
C ASP A 26 2.19 29.10 9.86
N ILE A 27 2.46 30.31 9.33
CA ILE A 27 2.36 31.55 10.12
C ILE A 27 0.93 31.72 10.63
N GLY A 28 -0.08 31.55 9.77
CA GLY A 28 -1.48 31.62 10.17
C GLY A 28 -1.82 30.63 11.30
N PHE A 29 -1.26 29.41 11.22
CA PHE A 29 -1.48 28.35 12.20
C PHE A 29 -0.85 28.68 13.57
N THR A 30 0.32 29.33 13.59
CA THR A 30 0.93 29.79 14.85
C THR A 30 0.10 30.87 15.55
N VAL A 31 -0.55 31.76 14.78
CA VAL A 31 -1.39 32.84 15.33
C VAL A 31 -2.72 32.31 15.84
N ASN A 32 -3.43 31.52 15.03
CA ASN A 32 -4.71 30.94 15.42
C ASN A 32 -4.98 29.65 14.64
N LYS A 33 -4.82 28.51 15.33
CA LYS A 33 -4.99 27.17 14.77
C LYS A 33 -6.37 26.98 14.12
N GLU A 34 -7.44 27.37 14.81
CA GLU A 34 -8.81 27.18 14.33
C GLU A 34 -9.12 28.02 13.09
N LYS A 35 -8.70 29.29 13.07
CA LYS A 35 -8.90 30.18 11.91
C LYS A 35 -8.05 29.77 10.72
N ALA A 36 -6.84 29.27 10.94
CA ALA A 36 -5.97 28.77 9.89
C ALA A 36 -6.55 27.50 9.23
N MET A 37 -7.01 26.54 10.04
CA MET A 37 -7.71 25.35 9.55
C MET A 37 -8.98 25.72 8.78
N LYS A 38 -9.73 26.71 9.28
CA LYS A 38 -10.90 27.25 8.59
C LYS A 38 -10.51 27.81 7.22
N LEU A 39 -9.46 28.62 7.13
CA LEU A 39 -9.01 29.21 5.87
C LEU A 39 -8.65 28.11 4.85
N ALA A 40 -7.93 27.06 5.29
CA ALA A 40 -7.55 25.93 4.46
C ALA A 40 -8.76 25.20 3.83
N CYS A 41 -9.85 25.07 4.60
CA CYS A 41 -11.05 24.35 4.19
C CYS A 41 -12.13 25.25 3.58
N THR A 42 -11.92 26.57 3.48
CA THR A 42 -12.97 27.46 2.99
C THR A 42 -13.04 27.38 1.46
N ALA A 43 -14.26 27.21 0.95
CA ALA A 43 -14.53 27.31 -0.47
C ALA A 43 -14.36 28.76 -0.93
N SER A 44 -13.57 28.97 -1.98
CA SER A 44 -13.42 30.30 -2.57
C SER A 44 -14.38 30.49 -3.73
N ALA A 45 -15.27 31.47 -3.63
CA ALA A 45 -16.19 31.86 -4.70
C ALA A 45 -15.45 32.32 -5.97
N ILE A 46 -14.20 32.81 -5.82
CA ILE A 46 -13.37 33.26 -6.94
C ILE A 46 -12.84 32.06 -7.75
N TRP A 47 -12.63 30.92 -7.09
CA TRP A 47 -12.06 29.71 -7.68
C TRP A 47 -13.11 28.59 -7.86
N GLY A 48 -14.34 28.99 -8.22
CA GLY A 48 -15.42 28.06 -8.55
C GLY A 48 -15.91 27.21 -7.37
N ASP A 49 -15.93 27.78 -6.17
CA ASP A 49 -16.30 27.12 -4.91
C ASP A 49 -15.39 25.93 -4.53
N SER A 50 -14.16 25.90 -5.05
CA SER A 50 -13.17 24.87 -4.70
C SER A 50 -12.49 25.18 -3.36
N HIS A 51 -12.20 24.15 -2.58
CA HIS A 51 -11.43 24.25 -1.33
C HIS A 51 -9.93 24.28 -1.63
N SER A 52 -9.16 25.04 -0.84
CA SER A 52 -7.71 25.19 -1.09
C SER A 52 -6.94 23.86 -0.97
N MET A 53 -7.33 22.99 -0.03
CA MET A 53 -6.74 21.65 0.10
C MET A 53 -7.06 20.73 -1.08
N ASP A 54 -8.26 20.86 -1.67
CA ASP A 54 -8.65 20.05 -2.83
C ASP A 54 -7.89 20.50 -4.10
N LEU A 55 -7.64 21.80 -4.23
CA LEU A 55 -6.79 22.37 -5.29
C LEU A 55 -5.35 21.89 -5.17
N ALA A 56 -4.77 21.94 -3.97
CA ALA A 56 -3.42 21.46 -3.71
C ALA A 56 -3.29 19.94 -3.97
N ALA A 57 -4.29 19.16 -3.57
CA ALA A 57 -4.33 17.72 -3.86
C ALA A 57 -4.47 17.41 -5.36
N ALA A 58 -5.22 18.23 -6.11
CA ALA A 58 -5.32 18.09 -7.56
C ALA A 58 -4.04 18.50 -8.29
N ALA A 59 -3.26 19.43 -7.72
CA ALA A 59 -1.98 19.89 -8.25
C ALA A 59 -0.78 18.99 -7.87
N ASN A 60 -0.98 18.02 -6.96
CA ASN A 60 0.10 17.22 -6.32
C ASN A 60 1.11 18.06 -5.51
N ASP A 61 0.64 19.13 -4.87
CA ASP A 61 1.44 20.00 -4.00
C ASP A 61 1.63 19.32 -2.63
N ASN A 62 2.56 18.36 -2.58
CA ASN A 62 2.79 17.51 -1.42
C ASN A 62 3.35 18.28 -0.22
N GLU A 63 4.12 19.35 -0.43
CA GLU A 63 4.71 20.14 0.65
C GLU A 63 3.62 20.94 1.38
N PHE A 64 2.69 21.53 0.61
CA PHE A 64 1.52 22.19 1.18
C PHE A 64 0.64 21.22 1.97
N LEU A 65 0.37 20.03 1.44
CA LEU A 65 -0.42 19.02 2.16
C LEU A 65 0.29 18.48 3.40
N ALA A 66 1.62 18.45 3.40
CA ALA A 66 2.43 18.04 4.55
C ALA A 66 2.50 19.10 5.67
N SER A 67 2.06 20.35 5.42
CA SER A 67 1.96 21.39 6.44
C SER A 67 1.19 20.91 7.67
N GLN A 68 1.63 21.34 8.85
CA GLN A 68 1.00 21.03 10.13
C GLN A 68 -0.50 21.39 10.15
N CYS A 69 -0.89 22.48 9.50
CA CYS A 69 -2.29 22.92 9.43
C CYS A 69 -3.17 21.88 8.71
N CYS A 70 -2.73 21.44 7.52
CA CYS A 70 -3.43 20.46 6.69
C CYS A 70 -3.49 19.09 7.38
N GLN A 71 -2.37 18.61 7.94
CA GLN A 71 -2.31 17.31 8.62
C GLN A 71 -3.20 17.26 9.87
N THR A 72 -3.19 18.33 10.67
CA THR A 72 -4.03 18.38 11.88
C THR A 72 -5.53 18.42 11.50
N ASN A 73 -5.88 19.10 10.42
CA ASN A 73 -7.24 19.07 9.88
C ASN A 73 -7.63 17.65 9.42
N ILE A 74 -6.83 16.99 8.57
CA ILE A 74 -7.09 15.60 8.10
C ILE A 74 -7.23 14.64 9.28
N PHE A 75 -6.45 14.83 10.35
CA PHE A 75 -6.56 13.99 11.54
C PHE A 75 -7.85 14.25 12.34
N ALA A 76 -8.27 15.50 12.48
CA ALA A 76 -9.56 15.83 13.08
C ALA A 76 -10.72 15.19 12.29
N TRP A 77 -10.62 15.21 10.97
CA TRP A 77 -11.48 14.50 10.02
C TRP A 77 -11.56 13.00 10.25
N TRP A 78 -10.39 12.38 10.43
CA TRP A 78 -10.26 10.96 10.67
C TRP A 78 -10.96 10.50 11.96
N LYS A 79 -10.87 11.29 13.03
CA LYS A 79 -11.52 11.03 14.32
C LYS A 79 -13.01 11.38 14.32
N ALA A 80 -13.41 12.41 13.58
CA ALA A 80 -14.80 12.82 13.41
C ALA A 80 -15.53 13.26 14.70
N GLY A 81 -14.78 13.83 15.66
CA GLY A 81 -15.33 14.53 16.83
C GLY A 81 -15.31 13.78 18.16
N PHE A 82 -14.51 12.72 18.30
CA PHE A 82 -14.25 12.08 19.59
C PHE A 82 -12.74 11.99 19.84
N ASP A 83 -12.35 12.07 21.10
CA ASP A 83 -10.96 11.87 21.51
C ASP A 83 -10.85 10.61 22.38
N ALA A 84 -10.14 9.62 21.87
CA ALA A 84 -9.93 8.35 22.54
C ALA A 84 -8.57 7.77 22.16
N ALA A 85 -7.98 7.04 23.10
CA ALA A 85 -6.79 6.26 22.83
C ALA A 85 -7.09 5.13 21.83
N GLY A 86 -6.11 4.78 20.99
CA GLY A 86 -6.31 3.80 19.91
C GLY A 86 -6.84 2.44 20.40
N TYR A 87 -6.34 1.94 21.53
CA TYR A 87 -6.82 0.68 22.12
C TYR A 87 -8.30 0.75 22.55
N LEU A 88 -8.75 1.92 23.02
CA LEU A 88 -10.14 2.12 23.43
C LEU A 88 -11.06 2.16 22.21
N ILE A 89 -10.60 2.72 21.08
CA ILE A 89 -11.35 2.69 19.82
C ILE A 89 -11.54 1.25 19.34
N VAL A 90 -10.46 0.45 19.36
CA VAL A 90 -10.52 -0.98 19.01
C VAL A 90 -11.50 -1.69 19.94
N PHE A 91 -11.33 -1.55 21.25
CA PHE A 91 -12.18 -2.22 22.24
C PHE A 91 -13.65 -1.78 22.13
N ALA A 92 -13.93 -0.49 21.93
CA ALA A 92 -15.29 0.05 21.75
C ALA A 92 -15.93 -0.32 20.41
N THR A 93 -15.13 -0.67 19.39
CA THR A 93 -15.66 -1.15 18.10
C THR A 93 -16.27 -2.55 18.26
N PHE A 94 -15.60 -3.43 19.02
CA PHE A 94 -15.98 -4.86 19.15
C PHE A 94 -16.80 -5.19 20.39
N THR A 95 -16.55 -4.48 21.49
CA THR A 95 -17.32 -4.60 22.73
C THR A 95 -18.45 -3.58 22.63
N LEU A 96 -19.69 -4.06 22.69
CA LEU A 96 -20.95 -3.32 22.53
C LEU A 96 -21.03 -1.99 23.34
N LEU A 97 -22.18 -1.33 23.27
CA LEU A 97 -22.53 -0.05 23.92
C LEU A 97 -21.89 0.30 25.28
N PRO A 98 -21.63 -0.62 26.25
CA PRO A 98 -21.07 -0.25 27.54
C PRO A 98 -19.69 0.46 27.51
N VAL A 99 -18.83 0.16 26.54
CA VAL A 99 -17.48 0.74 26.48
C VAL A 99 -17.50 2.17 25.92
N LEU A 100 -18.53 2.51 25.13
CA LEU A 100 -18.70 3.85 24.57
C LEU A 100 -18.96 4.91 25.64
N PHE A 101 -19.27 4.52 26.88
CA PHE A 101 -19.35 5.45 28.02
C PHE A 101 -17.98 6.00 28.45
N PHE A 102 -16.89 5.33 28.10
CA PHE A 102 -15.52 5.78 28.42
C PHE A 102 -14.87 6.58 27.29
N VAL A 103 -15.56 6.75 26.16
CA VAL A 103 -15.08 7.56 25.03
C VAL A 103 -15.57 8.99 25.22
N ASP A 104 -14.63 9.94 25.21
CA ASP A 104 -14.95 11.36 25.29
C ASP A 104 -15.42 11.87 23.92
N PHE A 105 -16.68 12.28 23.86
CA PHE A 105 -17.31 12.84 22.66
C PHE A 105 -17.40 14.37 22.79
N ASP A 106 -16.82 15.08 21.83
CA ASP A 106 -16.95 16.53 21.73
C ASP A 106 -18.29 16.89 21.08
N ASP A 107 -19.33 17.04 21.90
CA ASP A 107 -20.70 17.36 21.48
C ASP A 107 -20.75 18.59 20.55
N GLU A 108 -19.86 19.57 20.73
CA GLU A 108 -19.75 20.78 19.92
C GLU A 108 -19.30 20.48 18.48
N THR A 109 -18.29 19.64 18.32
CA THR A 109 -17.75 19.26 16.99
C THR A 109 -18.72 18.35 16.23
N ILE A 110 -19.46 17.50 16.95
CA ILE A 110 -20.47 16.60 16.37
C ILE A 110 -21.67 17.42 15.86
N ALA A 111 -22.19 18.34 16.68
CA ALA A 111 -23.30 19.20 16.27
C ALA A 111 -22.93 20.06 15.05
N ALA A 112 -21.71 20.59 15.05
CA ALA A 112 -21.18 21.37 13.95
C ALA A 112 -21.08 20.59 12.63
N ARG A 113 -20.65 19.33 12.73
CA ARG A 113 -20.57 18.42 11.61
C ARG A 113 -21.94 18.17 10.99
N ASP A 114 -22.92 17.87 11.81
CA ASP A 114 -24.26 17.54 11.32
C ASP A 114 -24.90 18.70 10.55
N GLU A 115 -24.74 19.93 11.05
CA GLU A 115 -25.22 21.10 10.34
C GLU A 115 -24.47 21.31 9.01
N ALA A 116 -23.18 20.95 8.93
CA ALA A 116 -22.36 21.16 7.73
C ALA A 116 -22.80 20.22 6.62
N PHE A 117 -23.07 18.98 6.98
CA PHE A 117 -23.70 18.01 6.09
C PHE A 117 -25.09 18.47 5.65
N ALA A 118 -25.89 19.07 6.53
CA ALA A 118 -27.23 19.56 6.18
C ALA A 118 -27.18 20.72 5.17
N VAL A 119 -26.25 21.67 5.31
CA VAL A 119 -26.07 22.78 4.36
C VAL A 119 -25.62 22.27 2.99
N ILE A 120 -24.68 21.34 2.95
CA ILE A 120 -24.20 20.74 1.69
C ILE A 120 -25.32 19.96 1.01
N ASP A 121 -26.07 19.17 1.77
CA ASP A 121 -27.20 18.40 1.24
C ASP A 121 -28.29 19.33 0.67
N ALA A 122 -28.53 20.48 1.32
CA ALA A 122 -29.41 21.52 0.79
C ALA A 122 -28.89 22.15 -0.52
N ASP A 123 -27.59 22.44 -0.63
CA ASP A 123 -26.99 22.96 -1.86
C ASP A 123 -27.00 21.92 -3.00
N LYS A 124 -26.68 20.64 -2.69
CA LYS A 124 -26.76 19.52 -3.64
C LYS A 124 -28.19 19.36 -4.17
N ARG A 125 -29.21 19.47 -3.31
CA ARG A 125 -30.63 19.49 -3.71
C ARG A 125 -30.98 20.69 -4.60
N ARG A 126 -30.45 21.89 -4.28
CA ARG A 126 -30.68 23.09 -5.08
C ARG A 126 -30.08 22.96 -6.49
N LYS A 127 -28.84 22.48 -6.61
CA LYS A 127 -28.15 22.27 -7.89
C LYS A 127 -28.82 21.17 -8.72
N THR A 128 -29.18 20.04 -8.13
CA THR A 128 -29.91 18.96 -8.83
C THR A 128 -31.31 19.39 -9.28
N GLY A 129 -32.02 20.20 -8.47
CA GLY A 129 -33.30 20.82 -8.87
C GLY A 129 -33.17 21.82 -10.01
N ALA A 130 -32.11 22.62 -10.04
CA ALA A 130 -31.84 23.58 -11.12
C ALA A 130 -31.45 22.89 -12.45
N LEU A 131 -30.65 21.81 -12.39
CA LEU A 131 -30.31 20.98 -13.56
C LEU A 131 -31.53 20.29 -14.18
N ARG A 132 -32.52 19.91 -13.35
CA ARG A 132 -33.78 19.33 -13.83
C ARG A 132 -34.64 20.32 -14.63
N ASN A 133 -34.53 21.62 -14.38
CA ASN A 133 -35.25 22.67 -15.12
C ASN A 133 -34.49 23.22 -16.35
N LYS A 134 -33.19 22.95 -16.49
CA LYS A 134 -32.37 23.48 -17.59
C LYS A 134 -32.08 22.39 -18.64
N ARG A 135 -33.14 21.90 -19.28
CA ARG A 135 -33.05 21.03 -20.48
C ARG A 135 -32.96 21.91 -21.75
N GLN A 136 -31.86 22.63 -21.92
CA GLN A 136 -31.46 23.21 -23.22
C GLN A 136 -29.95 23.02 -23.40
N PRO A 137 -29.48 22.63 -24.60
CA PRO A 137 -28.09 22.30 -24.83
C PRO A 137 -27.33 23.59 -25.12
N THR A 138 -26.58 24.11 -24.14
CA THR A 138 -25.57 25.12 -24.42
C THR A 138 -24.18 24.54 -24.16
N SER A 139 -23.45 24.41 -25.25
CA SER A 139 -22.08 23.91 -25.41
C SER A 139 -21.04 24.89 -24.87
N HIS A 140 -21.14 25.23 -23.58
CA HIS A 140 -20.03 25.87 -22.87
C HIS A 140 -19.46 24.87 -21.88
N LEU A 141 -18.24 24.43 -22.18
CA LEU A 141 -17.40 23.59 -21.33
C LEU A 141 -17.07 24.39 -20.07
N VAL A 142 -17.97 24.38 -19.09
CA VAL A 142 -17.63 24.76 -17.73
C VAL A 142 -16.66 23.71 -17.25
N LEU A 143 -15.40 24.11 -17.03
CA LEU A 143 -14.40 23.31 -16.33
C LEU A 143 -14.82 23.21 -14.85
N SER A 144 -15.94 22.54 -14.61
CA SER A 144 -16.27 21.98 -13.32
C SER A 144 -15.23 20.89 -13.12
N ALA A 145 -14.23 21.15 -12.28
CA ALA A 145 -13.44 20.10 -11.67
C ALA A 145 -14.42 19.15 -10.97
N ARG A 146 -14.91 18.17 -11.73
CA ARG A 146 -15.84 17.16 -11.25
C ARG A 146 -14.96 16.21 -10.46
N THR A 147 -14.77 16.52 -9.18
CA THR A 147 -14.12 15.63 -8.23
C THR A 147 -14.99 14.37 -8.17
N SER A 148 -14.56 13.35 -8.92
CA SER A 148 -15.12 12.01 -8.88
C SER A 148 -14.77 11.41 -7.52
N GLY A 149 -15.68 11.59 -6.57
CA GLY A 149 -15.63 11.00 -5.24
C GLY A 149 -16.79 11.54 -4.43
N ASP A 150 -17.85 10.74 -4.25
CA ASP A 150 -19.05 11.06 -3.45
C ASP A 150 -18.78 11.17 -1.93
N TYR A 151 -17.55 11.52 -1.54
CA TYR A 151 -17.17 11.86 -0.17
C TYR A 151 -16.36 13.15 -0.25
N PRO A 152 -16.90 14.29 0.20
CA PRO A 152 -16.07 15.46 0.39
C PRO A 152 -15.14 15.12 1.55
N LEU A 153 -13.85 14.94 1.26
CA LEU A 153 -12.78 14.87 2.27
C LEU A 153 -12.65 16.20 3.06
N THR A 154 -13.52 17.18 2.77
CA THR A 154 -13.38 18.60 3.08
C THR A 154 -14.72 19.31 3.40
N VAL A 155 -15.77 18.61 3.88
CA VAL A 155 -16.91 19.24 4.62
C VAL A 155 -16.44 20.06 5.83
N PRO A 156 -16.55 21.39 5.85
CA PRO A 156 -16.04 22.21 6.95
C PRO A 156 -16.87 21.98 8.23
N PHE A 157 -16.61 20.91 8.97
CA PHE A 157 -17.34 20.58 10.19
C PHE A 157 -16.70 21.21 11.41
N ILE A 158 -15.37 21.35 11.42
CA ILE A 158 -14.63 22.11 12.44
C ILE A 158 -15.16 23.56 12.49
N TRP A 159 -15.67 24.05 11.35
CA TRP A 159 -16.19 25.40 11.17
C TRP A 159 -17.49 25.71 11.94
N MET A 160 -18.42 24.77 12.08
CA MET A 160 -19.69 25.11 12.75
C MET A 160 -19.65 25.02 14.26
N ALA A 161 -18.57 24.51 14.87
CA ALA A 161 -18.49 24.37 16.32
C ALA A 161 -18.54 25.72 17.03
N ALA A 162 -18.07 26.78 16.37
CA ALA A 162 -18.08 28.14 16.87
C ALA A 162 -19.38 28.94 16.60
N VAL A 163 -20.25 28.46 15.70
CA VAL A 163 -21.48 29.18 15.27
C VAL A 163 -22.74 28.50 15.79
N VAL A 164 -22.66 27.20 16.06
CA VAL A 164 -23.79 26.37 16.48
C VAL A 164 -24.04 26.52 17.99
N PRO A 165 -25.28 26.75 18.42
CA PRO A 165 -25.60 26.80 19.84
C PRO A 165 -25.22 25.49 20.51
N LYS A 166 -24.53 25.56 21.67
CA LYS A 166 -24.15 24.40 22.48
C LYS A 166 -25.38 23.53 22.75
N LYS A 167 -25.50 22.42 22.02
CA LYS A 167 -26.62 21.49 22.12
C LYS A 167 -26.08 20.13 22.49
N ARG A 168 -26.58 19.55 23.59
CA ARG A 168 -26.26 18.16 23.92
C ARG A 168 -26.78 17.26 22.82
N VAL A 169 -25.92 16.39 22.30
CA VAL A 169 -26.32 15.40 21.29
C VAL A 169 -26.84 14.12 21.96
N SER A 170 -27.86 13.50 21.37
CA SER A 170 -28.46 12.26 21.88
C SER A 170 -27.47 11.08 21.79
N TRP A 171 -27.55 10.12 22.71
CA TRP A 171 -26.70 8.92 22.73
C TRP A 171 -26.81 8.06 21.47
N SER A 172 -28.00 7.93 20.87
CA SER A 172 -28.16 7.24 19.58
C SER A 172 -27.38 7.93 18.47
N LYS A 173 -27.26 9.26 18.55
CA LYS A 173 -26.48 10.06 17.61
C LYS A 173 -24.99 9.88 17.85
N LYS A 174 -24.54 9.87 19.10
CA LYS A 174 -23.13 9.56 19.46
C LYS A 174 -22.71 8.20 18.91
N LEU A 175 -23.56 7.19 19.09
CA LEU A 175 -23.36 5.84 18.56
C LEU A 175 -23.25 5.82 17.03
N PHE A 176 -24.18 6.50 16.34
CA PHE A 176 -24.17 6.60 14.89
C PHE A 176 -22.92 7.32 14.38
N THR A 177 -22.54 8.44 15.01
CA THR A 177 -21.34 9.22 14.67
C THR A 177 -20.07 8.40 14.86
N PHE A 178 -19.98 7.60 15.93
CA PHE A 178 -18.86 6.70 16.20
C PHE A 178 -18.69 5.66 15.09
N TYR A 179 -19.72 4.86 14.80
CA TYR A 179 -19.62 3.82 13.76
C TYR A 179 -19.53 4.38 12.33
N THR A 180 -19.96 5.62 12.11
CA THR A 180 -19.82 6.29 10.81
C THR A 180 -18.43 6.89 10.61
N SER A 181 -17.62 7.00 11.68
CA SER A 181 -16.29 7.60 11.64
C SER A 181 -15.29 6.81 10.78
N PRO A 182 -14.42 7.48 10.00
CA PRO A 182 -13.42 6.81 9.15
C PRO A 182 -12.50 5.87 9.94
N VAL A 183 -12.03 6.29 11.12
CA VAL A 183 -11.13 5.46 11.95
C VAL A 183 -11.77 4.16 12.41
N VAL A 184 -13.05 4.20 12.79
CA VAL A 184 -13.80 3.01 13.25
C VAL A 184 -14.08 2.09 12.07
N LYS A 185 -14.49 2.64 10.92
CA LYS A 185 -14.65 1.87 9.68
C LYS A 185 -13.36 1.16 9.28
N PHE A 186 -12.24 1.89 9.26
CA PHE A 186 -10.93 1.33 8.94
C PHE A 186 -10.54 0.21 9.92
N THR A 187 -10.68 0.44 11.22
CA THR A 187 -10.37 -0.55 12.26
C THR A 187 -11.22 -1.81 12.10
N ASN A 188 -12.51 -1.65 11.83
CA ASN A 188 -13.44 -2.74 11.58
C ASN A 188 -13.05 -3.52 10.31
N HIS A 189 -12.78 -2.82 9.20
CA HIS A 189 -12.32 -3.47 7.96
C HIS A 189 -11.00 -4.23 8.14
N LEU A 190 -10.02 -3.63 8.83
CA LEU A 190 -8.75 -4.27 9.13
C LEU A 190 -8.93 -5.56 9.93
N PHE A 191 -9.76 -5.52 10.96
CA PHE A 191 -10.06 -6.70 11.78
C PHE A 191 -10.75 -7.81 10.98
N TRP A 192 -11.83 -7.48 10.25
CA TRP A 192 -12.55 -8.46 9.46
C TRP A 192 -11.67 -9.07 8.36
N TYR A 193 -10.77 -8.27 7.78
CA TYR A 193 -9.79 -8.76 6.83
C TYR A 193 -8.77 -9.72 7.49
N ALA A 194 -8.25 -9.39 8.67
CA ALA A 194 -7.38 -10.30 9.42
C ALA A 194 -8.10 -11.63 9.77
N LEU A 195 -9.37 -11.56 10.17
CA LEU A 195 -10.18 -12.74 10.46
C LEU A 195 -10.45 -13.58 9.21
N PHE A 196 -10.71 -12.92 8.07
CA PHE A 196 -10.78 -13.57 6.77
C PHE A 196 -9.47 -14.29 6.42
N LEU A 197 -8.30 -13.65 6.63
CA LEU A 197 -6.99 -14.28 6.40
C LEU A 197 -6.76 -15.49 7.32
N LEU A 198 -7.14 -15.40 8.59
CA LEU A 198 -7.06 -16.51 9.53
C LEU A 198 -7.97 -17.67 9.13
N LEU A 199 -9.21 -17.38 8.74
CA LEU A 199 -10.15 -18.39 8.23
C LEU A 199 -9.62 -19.02 6.93
N HIS A 200 -9.08 -18.21 6.03
CA HIS A 200 -8.47 -18.66 4.79
C HIS A 200 -7.27 -19.59 5.05
N ALA A 201 -6.36 -19.19 5.93
CA ALA A 201 -5.23 -20.01 6.34
C ALA A 201 -5.70 -21.32 7.00
N TYR A 202 -6.68 -21.26 7.92
CA TYR A 202 -7.26 -22.46 8.52
C TYR A 202 -7.83 -23.42 7.47
N VAL A 203 -8.57 -22.89 6.49
CA VAL A 203 -9.16 -23.69 5.43
C VAL A 203 -8.08 -24.36 4.57
N LEU A 204 -7.06 -23.60 4.16
CA LEU A 204 -5.95 -24.13 3.36
C LEU A 204 -5.14 -25.19 4.11
N LEU A 205 -4.87 -24.98 5.40
CA LEU A 205 -4.00 -25.88 6.17
C LEU A 205 -4.74 -27.14 6.67
N PHE A 206 -6.01 -27.01 7.10
CA PHE A 206 -6.69 -28.07 7.84
C PHE A 206 -7.98 -28.57 7.20
N SER A 207 -8.69 -27.74 6.42
CA SER A 207 -10.01 -28.11 5.92
C SER A 207 -10.06 -28.45 4.44
N PHE A 208 -8.99 -28.23 3.68
CA PHE A 208 -8.95 -28.44 2.23
C PHE A 208 -9.16 -29.92 1.88
N ARG A 209 -10.43 -30.29 1.65
CA ARG A 209 -10.87 -31.64 1.33
C ARG A 209 -11.66 -31.60 0.03
N TYR A 210 -11.81 -32.76 -0.60
CA TYR A 210 -12.60 -32.89 -1.84
C TYR A 210 -14.12 -32.62 -1.64
N VAL A 211 -14.61 -32.64 -0.40
CA VAL A 211 -16.01 -32.32 -0.05
C VAL A 211 -16.08 -30.97 0.63
N PHE A 212 -16.98 -30.10 0.15
CA PHE A 212 -17.19 -28.76 0.70
C PHE A 212 -17.55 -28.79 2.18
N THR A 213 -16.72 -28.16 2.99
CA THR A 213 -16.96 -27.97 4.42
C THR A 213 -17.62 -26.61 4.70
N TRP A 214 -18.35 -26.48 5.81
CA TRP A 214 -19.00 -25.21 6.18
C TRP A 214 -18.03 -24.00 6.23
N PRO A 215 -16.78 -24.11 6.75
CA PRO A 215 -15.80 -23.03 6.70
C PRO A 215 -15.42 -22.63 5.27
N GLU A 216 -15.33 -23.59 4.34
CA GLU A 216 -15.08 -23.30 2.93
C GLU A 216 -16.26 -22.56 2.30
N ILE A 217 -17.49 -23.00 2.54
CA ILE A 217 -18.69 -22.32 2.03
C ILE A 217 -18.73 -20.88 2.55
N LEU A 218 -18.48 -20.68 3.84
CA LEU A 218 -18.39 -19.35 4.45
C LEU A 218 -17.29 -18.50 3.79
N LEU A 219 -16.12 -19.08 3.56
CA LEU A 219 -15.00 -18.39 2.90
C LEU A 219 -15.35 -17.95 1.47
N HIS A 220 -15.98 -18.82 0.68
CA HIS A 220 -16.39 -18.49 -0.69
C HIS A 220 -17.50 -17.43 -0.70
N ALA A 221 -18.46 -17.52 0.21
CA ALA A 221 -19.49 -16.50 0.38
C ALA A 221 -18.87 -15.14 0.75
N TRP A 222 -17.91 -15.12 1.67
CA TRP A 222 -17.19 -13.91 2.04
C TRP A 222 -16.37 -13.35 0.88
N PHE A 223 -15.65 -14.18 0.13
CA PHE A 223 -14.95 -13.77 -1.08
C PHE A 223 -15.91 -13.14 -2.12
N SER A 224 -17.10 -13.71 -2.28
CA SER A 224 -18.13 -13.14 -3.15
C SER A 224 -18.57 -11.73 -2.71
N THR A 225 -18.66 -11.44 -1.41
CA THR A 225 -18.96 -10.06 -0.95
C THR A 225 -17.91 -9.04 -1.38
N PHE A 226 -16.62 -9.41 -1.39
CA PHE A 226 -15.57 -8.54 -1.92
C PHE A 226 -15.71 -8.32 -3.43
N LEU A 227 -16.10 -9.35 -4.18
CA LEU A 227 -16.38 -9.21 -5.62
C LEU A 227 -17.57 -8.27 -5.88
N PHE A 228 -18.61 -8.32 -5.05
CA PHE A 228 -19.73 -7.40 -5.15
C PHE A 228 -19.36 -5.95 -4.79
N GLU A 229 -18.54 -5.73 -3.77
CA GLU A 229 -18.03 -4.39 -3.44
C GLU A 229 -17.10 -3.84 -4.52
N LEU A 230 -16.27 -4.71 -5.11
CA LEU A 230 -15.46 -4.40 -6.29
C LEU A 230 -16.35 -4.00 -7.47
N GLY A 231 -17.41 -4.76 -7.73
CA GLY A 231 -18.44 -4.44 -8.72
C GLY A 231 -19.07 -3.08 -8.44
N ARG A 232 -19.59 -2.85 -7.23
CA ARG A 232 -20.23 -1.59 -6.83
C ARG A 232 -19.29 -0.39 -7.08
N THR A 233 -18.03 -0.52 -6.68
CA THR A 233 -17.02 0.56 -6.80
C THR A 233 -16.70 0.88 -8.26
N THR A 234 -16.54 -0.16 -9.10
CA THR A 234 -16.30 0.01 -10.54
C THR A 234 -17.50 0.63 -11.25
N PHE A 235 -18.74 0.25 -10.90
CA PHE A 235 -19.94 0.83 -11.49
C PHE A 235 -20.15 2.31 -11.14
N LEU A 236 -19.86 2.71 -9.90
CA LEU A 236 -20.01 4.07 -9.41
C LEU A 236 -18.92 5.04 -9.92
N CYS A 237 -17.86 4.52 -10.57
CA CYS A 237 -16.83 5.36 -11.17
C CYS A 237 -17.41 6.19 -12.33
N GLY A 238 -17.03 7.47 -12.42
CA GLY A 238 -17.64 8.48 -13.30
C GLY A 238 -17.26 8.42 -14.78
N SER A 239 -16.40 7.48 -15.19
CA SER A 239 -15.92 7.37 -16.58
C SER A 239 -17.04 6.89 -17.54
N GLN A 240 -16.95 7.21 -18.84
CA GLN A 240 -18.07 6.97 -19.78
C GLN A 240 -18.13 5.54 -20.33
N SER A 241 -17.01 4.81 -20.31
CA SER A 241 -16.88 3.44 -20.82
C SER A 241 -16.58 2.46 -19.68
N MET A 242 -17.12 1.24 -19.76
CA MET A 242 -16.88 0.18 -18.76
C MET A 242 -15.41 -0.24 -18.68
N ILE A 243 -14.69 -0.18 -19.80
CA ILE A 243 -13.27 -0.55 -19.87
C ILE A 243 -12.42 0.54 -19.24
N ASP A 244 -12.70 1.80 -19.54
CA ASP A 244 -11.98 2.93 -18.95
C ASP A 244 -12.22 2.99 -17.44
N LYS A 245 -13.45 2.73 -16.96
CA LYS A 245 -13.74 2.60 -15.52
C LYS A 245 -12.93 1.48 -14.86
N PHE A 246 -12.75 0.36 -15.54
CA PHE A 246 -12.03 -0.79 -15.01
C PHE A 246 -10.52 -0.56 -15.04
N LEU A 247 -9.99 0.04 -16.11
CA LEU A 247 -8.59 0.43 -16.22
C LEU A 247 -8.24 1.53 -15.20
N ASP A 248 -9.06 2.57 -15.07
CA ASP A 248 -8.93 3.60 -14.04
C ASP A 248 -8.96 2.99 -12.64
N TYR A 249 -9.82 1.99 -12.39
CA TYR A 249 -9.88 1.29 -11.12
C TYR A 249 -8.66 0.39 -10.87
N LEU A 250 -8.13 -0.29 -11.88
CA LEU A 250 -6.93 -1.10 -11.75
C LEU A 250 -5.69 -0.22 -11.50
N ASP A 251 -5.63 0.93 -12.17
CA ASP A 251 -4.60 1.94 -11.93
C ASP A 251 -4.75 2.53 -10.52
N TYR A 252 -5.97 2.80 -10.06
CA TYR A 252 -6.25 3.37 -8.73
C TYR A 252 -6.11 2.39 -7.56
N SER A 253 -6.53 1.12 -7.69
CA SER A 253 -6.63 0.15 -6.58
C SER A 253 -5.44 -0.81 -6.47
N SER A 254 -4.82 -1.19 -7.59
CA SER A 254 -3.73 -2.18 -7.61
C SER A 254 -2.36 -1.53 -7.78
N PHE A 255 -2.25 -0.41 -8.51
CA PHE A 255 -0.98 0.29 -8.71
C PHE A 255 -0.86 1.57 -7.87
N ALA A 256 -1.86 2.45 -7.78
CA ALA A 256 -1.69 3.74 -7.08
C ALA A 256 -1.54 3.63 -5.55
N MET A 257 -2.12 2.62 -4.90
CA MET A 257 -1.90 2.36 -3.47
C MET A 257 -0.46 1.86 -3.19
N TRP A 258 0.13 1.12 -4.15
CA TRP A 258 1.54 0.70 -4.12
C TRP A 258 2.50 1.80 -4.62
N ASN A 259 2.04 2.66 -5.53
CA ASN A 259 2.78 3.80 -6.05
C ASN A 259 2.96 4.88 -4.97
N ARG A 260 2.06 4.94 -3.97
CA ARG A 260 2.18 5.79 -2.78
C ARG A 260 3.11 5.24 -1.69
N ILE A 261 3.79 4.12 -1.92
CA ILE A 261 5.01 3.79 -1.19
C ILE A 261 6.21 4.36 -1.97
N GLU A 262 6.15 5.62 -2.40
CA GLU A 262 7.20 6.27 -3.21
C GLU A 262 8.59 6.11 -2.58
N LEU A 263 8.68 6.08 -1.24
CA LEU A 263 9.94 5.86 -0.53
C LEU A 263 10.45 4.42 -0.65
N TYR A 264 9.58 3.41 -0.52
CA TYR A 264 9.98 2.00 -0.60
C TYR A 264 10.15 1.55 -2.06
N SER A 265 9.31 2.03 -2.98
CA SER A 265 9.43 1.73 -4.40
C SER A 265 10.67 2.43 -4.99
N ALA A 266 10.98 3.68 -4.62
CA ALA A 266 12.23 4.34 -5.04
C ALA A 266 13.45 3.69 -4.40
N PHE A 267 13.42 3.36 -3.09
CA PHE A 267 14.49 2.63 -2.44
C PHE A 267 14.71 1.26 -3.08
N LEU A 268 13.64 0.50 -3.33
CA LEU A 268 13.72 -0.78 -4.03
C LEU A 268 14.19 -0.61 -5.47
N GLN A 269 13.82 0.42 -6.21
CA GLN A 269 14.31 0.67 -7.56
C GLN A 269 15.81 1.00 -7.57
N ILE A 270 16.29 1.79 -6.61
CA ILE A 270 17.73 2.10 -6.45
C ILE A 270 18.48 0.81 -6.07
N VAL A 271 18.01 0.10 -5.05
CA VAL A 271 18.62 -1.15 -4.58
C VAL A 271 18.58 -2.22 -5.65
N THR A 272 17.47 -2.39 -6.38
CA THR A 272 17.36 -3.40 -7.45
C THR A 272 18.20 -3.04 -8.66
N ARG A 273 18.33 -1.78 -9.07
CA ARG A 273 19.22 -1.38 -10.16
C ARG A 273 20.68 -1.72 -9.83
N ASP A 274 21.11 -1.38 -8.63
CA ASP A 274 22.51 -1.56 -8.21
C ASP A 274 22.78 -3.05 -7.85
N LEU A 275 21.82 -3.75 -7.24
CA LEU A 275 21.86 -5.20 -6.98
C LEU A 275 21.76 -6.03 -8.25
N PHE A 276 21.05 -5.59 -9.29
CA PHE A 276 20.89 -6.33 -10.54
C PHE A 276 22.22 -6.54 -11.25
N MET A 277 23.06 -5.50 -11.33
CA MET A 277 24.39 -5.62 -11.93
C MET A 277 25.28 -6.58 -11.12
N PHE A 278 25.20 -6.53 -9.79
CA PHE A 278 25.89 -7.47 -8.91
C PHE A 278 25.39 -8.91 -9.08
N LEU A 279 24.07 -9.12 -9.13
CA LEU A 279 23.45 -10.43 -9.28
C LEU A 279 23.80 -11.06 -10.64
N MET A 280 23.86 -10.26 -11.71
CA MET A 280 24.31 -10.74 -13.03
C MET A 280 25.75 -11.28 -12.95
N LEU A 281 26.65 -10.54 -12.31
CA LEU A 281 28.03 -10.97 -12.12
C LEU A 281 28.11 -12.24 -11.26
N LEU A 282 27.32 -12.30 -10.18
CA LEU A 282 27.24 -13.46 -9.30
C LEU A 282 26.73 -14.70 -10.05
N ILE A 283 25.68 -14.58 -10.87
CA ILE A 283 25.13 -15.68 -11.67
C ILE A 283 26.16 -16.19 -12.68
N ILE A 284 26.90 -15.31 -13.36
CA ILE A 284 27.95 -15.72 -14.31
C ILE A 284 29.03 -16.53 -13.58
N MET A 285 29.52 -16.03 -12.44
CA MET A 285 30.54 -16.71 -11.65
C MET A 285 30.02 -18.05 -11.11
N MET A 286 28.78 -18.07 -10.64
CA MET A 286 28.11 -19.27 -10.12
C MET A 286 27.98 -20.36 -11.18
N ILE A 287 27.51 -20.02 -12.39
CA ILE A 287 27.39 -20.99 -13.49
C ILE A 287 28.78 -21.55 -13.85
N ALA A 288 29.81 -20.70 -13.93
CA ALA A 288 31.16 -21.14 -14.24
C ALA A 288 31.71 -22.14 -13.20
N TYR A 289 31.53 -21.81 -11.91
CA TYR A 289 31.89 -22.69 -10.79
C TYR A 289 31.10 -24.00 -10.82
N SER A 290 29.76 -23.93 -10.87
CA SER A 290 28.87 -25.09 -10.91
C SER A 290 29.20 -26.06 -12.04
N VAL A 291 29.46 -25.55 -13.25
CA VAL A 291 29.79 -26.38 -14.42
C VAL A 291 31.13 -27.06 -14.22
N THR A 292 32.11 -26.35 -13.66
CA THR A 292 33.46 -26.90 -13.42
C THR A 292 33.43 -27.96 -12.31
N SER A 293 32.74 -27.71 -11.19
CA SER A 293 32.59 -28.69 -10.10
C SER A 293 31.89 -29.96 -10.58
N GLN A 294 30.81 -29.84 -11.36
CA GLN A 294 30.09 -30.99 -11.91
C GLN A 294 30.92 -31.78 -12.93
N ALA A 295 31.73 -31.10 -13.75
CA ALA A 295 32.62 -31.75 -14.71
C ALA A 295 33.78 -32.52 -14.04
N LEU A 296 34.26 -32.03 -12.89
CA LEU A 296 35.34 -32.69 -12.12
C LEU A 296 34.83 -33.86 -11.29
N LEU A 297 33.67 -33.71 -10.65
CA LEU A 297 33.11 -34.74 -9.76
C LEU A 297 32.51 -35.93 -10.53
N TYR A 298 31.94 -35.70 -11.72
CA TYR A 298 31.25 -36.74 -12.50
C TYR A 298 31.75 -36.82 -13.96
N PRO A 299 32.99 -37.30 -14.19
CA PRO A 299 33.62 -37.31 -15.53
C PRO A 299 32.95 -38.27 -16.54
N HIS A 300 32.18 -39.25 -16.08
CA HIS A 300 31.53 -40.27 -16.94
C HIS A 300 30.00 -40.28 -16.80
N ARG A 301 29.37 -39.10 -16.88
CA ARG A 301 27.91 -38.94 -16.77
C ARG A 301 27.23 -38.94 -18.15
N ASN A 302 26.17 -39.74 -18.32
CA ASN A 302 25.35 -39.75 -19.54
C ASN A 302 24.45 -38.50 -19.62
N TYR A 303 24.14 -38.06 -20.85
CA TYR A 303 23.25 -36.91 -21.07
C TYR A 303 21.82 -37.20 -20.61
N TYR A 304 21.27 -36.32 -19.77
CA TYR A 304 19.86 -36.32 -19.37
C TYR A 304 19.40 -34.87 -19.08
N THR A 305 18.09 -34.62 -19.12
CA THR A 305 17.53 -33.25 -19.10
C THR A 305 17.65 -32.53 -17.76
N GLY A 306 17.85 -33.25 -16.65
CA GLY A 306 18.00 -32.67 -15.32
C GLY A 306 19.42 -32.17 -14.99
N ILE A 307 20.40 -32.33 -15.91
CA ILE A 307 21.77 -31.84 -15.71
C ILE A 307 21.79 -30.34 -15.40
N PHE A 308 20.93 -29.55 -16.06
CA PHE A 308 20.84 -28.11 -15.81
C PHE A 308 20.34 -27.78 -14.41
N TYR A 309 19.40 -28.57 -13.90
CA TYR A 309 18.89 -28.42 -12.53
C TYR A 309 20.00 -28.72 -11.53
N ASP A 310 20.72 -29.84 -11.72
CA ASP A 310 21.84 -30.22 -10.85
C ASP A 310 22.97 -29.17 -10.81
N ILE A 311 23.37 -28.66 -11.98
CA ILE A 311 24.42 -27.63 -12.10
C ILE A 311 24.01 -26.36 -11.34
N LEU A 312 22.80 -25.85 -11.60
CA LEU A 312 22.35 -24.60 -10.99
C LEU A 312 22.09 -24.76 -9.50
N ASN A 313 21.39 -25.82 -9.10
CA ASN A 313 21.03 -26.06 -7.72
C ASN A 313 22.30 -26.22 -6.85
N HIS A 314 23.29 -26.96 -7.33
CA HIS A 314 24.55 -27.18 -6.61
C HIS A 314 25.28 -25.88 -6.26
N GLY A 315 25.52 -25.00 -7.24
CA GLY A 315 26.21 -23.73 -6.98
C GLY A 315 25.38 -22.73 -6.17
N ILE A 316 24.05 -22.79 -6.26
CA ILE A 316 23.15 -21.93 -5.49
C ILE A 316 23.20 -22.29 -4.00
N TRP A 317 23.05 -23.58 -3.65
CA TRP A 317 23.01 -24.02 -2.25
C TRP A 317 24.33 -23.83 -1.50
N GLU A 318 25.46 -23.99 -2.19
CA GLU A 318 26.77 -23.72 -1.59
C GLU A 318 27.00 -22.24 -1.26
N ILE A 319 26.47 -21.31 -2.08
CA ILE A 319 26.48 -19.86 -1.76
C ILE A 319 25.68 -19.57 -0.47
N PHE A 320 24.64 -20.36 -0.21
CA PHE A 320 23.83 -20.26 1.01
C PHE A 320 24.36 -21.09 2.18
N GLY A 321 25.54 -21.72 2.03
CA GLY A 321 26.25 -22.39 3.12
C GLY A 321 25.94 -23.88 3.29
N ASP A 322 25.23 -24.51 2.35
CA ASP A 322 25.01 -25.96 2.36
C ASP A 322 26.19 -26.68 1.66
N LEU A 323 27.25 -26.94 2.45
CA LEU A 323 28.52 -27.56 2.00
C LEU A 323 28.51 -29.09 2.10
N ASP A 324 27.44 -29.70 2.66
CA ASP A 324 27.46 -31.11 3.06
C ASP A 324 27.13 -32.09 1.92
N SER A 325 26.59 -31.60 0.81
CA SER A 325 26.12 -32.45 -0.31
C SER A 325 27.25 -33.15 -1.10
N VAL A 326 28.49 -32.63 -1.08
CA VAL A 326 29.64 -33.22 -1.78
C VAL A 326 30.43 -34.18 -0.90
N ILE A 327 30.51 -33.89 0.41
CA ILE A 327 31.32 -34.68 1.35
C ILE A 327 30.59 -35.98 1.74
N THR A 328 29.25 -36.02 1.64
CA THR A 328 28.42 -37.15 2.06
C THR A 328 27.97 -38.09 0.94
N ASP A 329 28.37 -37.88 -0.33
CA ASP A 329 28.01 -38.80 -1.42
C ASP A 329 28.62 -40.19 -1.16
N PRO A 330 27.81 -41.23 -0.91
CA PRO A 330 28.29 -42.59 -0.63
C PRO A 330 29.00 -43.24 -1.84
N ASN A 331 28.94 -42.61 -3.02
CA ASN A 331 29.58 -43.09 -4.25
C ASN A 331 30.94 -42.42 -4.53
N LEU A 332 31.41 -41.48 -3.69
CA LEU A 332 32.78 -41.00 -3.81
C LEU A 332 33.73 -42.16 -3.46
N PRO A 333 34.74 -42.49 -4.30
CA PRO A 333 35.76 -43.46 -3.92
C PRO A 333 36.47 -42.92 -2.68
N LYS A 334 36.36 -43.66 -1.57
CA LYS A 334 37.13 -43.39 -0.35
C LYS A 334 38.62 -43.59 -0.65
N CYS A 335 39.28 -42.56 -1.17
CA CYS A 335 40.73 -42.53 -1.27
C CYS A 335 41.29 -42.29 0.12
N GLY A 336 41.53 -43.38 0.85
CA GLY A 336 42.08 -43.32 2.19
C GLY A 336 41.89 -44.62 2.94
N ASN A 337 42.46 -45.71 2.42
CA ASN A 337 42.70 -46.93 3.18
C ASN A 337 44.02 -47.54 2.70
N GLU A 338 45.11 -46.81 2.88
CA GLU A 338 46.43 -47.44 3.01
C GLU A 338 46.97 -47.08 4.39
N THR A 339 46.98 -48.09 5.26
CA THR A 339 47.73 -48.11 6.52
C THR A 339 49.18 -47.75 6.24
N PHE A 340 49.58 -46.56 6.68
CA PHE A 340 50.95 -46.07 6.59
C PHE A 340 51.83 -46.78 7.63
N GLU A 341 52.23 -48.02 7.33
CA GLU A 341 53.42 -48.66 7.93
C GLU A 341 54.49 -48.77 6.84
N GLY A 342 55.51 -47.90 6.88
CA GLY A 342 56.71 -48.09 6.04
C GLY A 342 57.51 -46.82 5.72
N ASN A 343 58.59 -46.62 6.48
CA ASN A 343 59.83 -45.91 6.16
C ASN A 343 59.81 -44.53 5.46
N ILE A 344 60.30 -43.54 6.22
CA ILE A 344 60.47 -42.11 5.89
C ILE A 344 61.58 -41.82 4.83
N SER A 345 62.10 -42.82 4.11
CA SER A 345 63.23 -42.62 3.18
C SER A 345 62.88 -42.52 1.69
N ALA A 346 61.59 -42.50 1.31
CA ALA A 346 61.16 -42.42 -0.10
C ALA A 346 60.39 -41.14 -0.48
N LEU A 347 60.44 -40.10 0.35
CA LEU A 347 59.66 -38.85 0.19
C LEU A 347 60.26 -37.83 -0.82
N MET A 348 61.22 -38.22 -1.65
CA MET A 348 61.86 -37.33 -2.63
C MET A 348 61.93 -37.86 -4.08
N SER A 349 61.01 -38.73 -4.50
CA SER A 349 61.00 -39.18 -5.92
C SER A 349 59.62 -39.40 -6.57
N LEU A 350 58.54 -38.78 -6.09
CA LEU A 350 57.22 -38.88 -6.73
C LEU A 350 56.65 -37.51 -7.12
N THR A 351 57.45 -36.74 -7.86
CA THR A 351 56.90 -35.90 -8.92
C THR A 351 56.77 -36.77 -10.17
N SER A 352 55.57 -36.83 -10.74
CA SER A 352 55.14 -37.72 -11.83
C SER A 352 54.77 -39.14 -11.38
N THR A 353 53.48 -39.34 -11.15
CA THR A 353 52.69 -40.43 -11.74
C THR A 353 51.25 -40.24 -11.28
N THR A 354 50.45 -39.64 -12.16
CA THR A 354 49.01 -39.90 -12.24
C THR A 354 48.82 -41.41 -12.23
N LYS A 355 48.43 -41.99 -11.09
CA LYS A 355 48.06 -43.40 -11.02
C LYS A 355 46.57 -43.53 -11.26
N ASP A 356 46.27 -44.20 -12.37
CA ASP A 356 44.96 -44.58 -12.87
C ASP A 356 44.05 -45.18 -11.79
N CYS A 357 42.86 -44.59 -11.63
CA CYS A 357 41.77 -45.22 -10.90
C CYS A 357 41.13 -46.25 -11.83
N ASN A 358 41.49 -47.51 -11.62
CA ASN A 358 41.14 -48.65 -12.45
C ASN A 358 39.62 -48.96 -12.35
N ILE A 359 38.86 -48.62 -13.39
CA ILE A 359 37.45 -48.96 -13.57
C ILE A 359 37.36 -50.44 -13.93
N ARG A 360 36.75 -51.26 -13.06
CA ARG A 360 36.47 -52.67 -13.35
C ARG A 360 35.00 -52.81 -13.78
N ASN A 361 34.85 -53.13 -15.08
CA ASN A 361 33.71 -53.59 -15.89
C ASN A 361 32.28 -53.54 -15.32
#